data_AF-A0AAW9C951-F1
#
_entry.id   AF-A0AAW9C951-F1
#
_cell.length_a   1.000
_cell.length_b   1.000
_cell.length_c   1.000
_cell.angle_alpha   90.00
_cell.angle_beta   90.00
_cell.angle_gamma   90.00
#
_symmetry.space_group_name_H-M   'P 1'
#
loop_
_entity.id
_entity.type
_entity.pdbx_description
1 polymer ?
#
loop_
_entity_poly.entity_id
_entity_poly.type
_entity_poly.pdbx_seq_one_letter_code
_entity_poly.pdbx_strand_id
1 'polypeptide(L)' 'MKTYITDEELLQQVQTLADKLPPEERLSILELLQRYNTVYSVAQSFIPDYPCGVLDALSKN' A
#
# COMPACT_ATOMS: atom_id res chain seq x y z
N MET A 1 0.49 21.76 13.34
CA MET A 1 1.17 20.46 13.54
C MET A 1 0.76 19.58 12.37
N LYS A 2 1.72 19.05 11.58
CA LYS A 2 1.39 18.09 10.51
C LYS A 2 0.90 16.82 11.20
N THR A 3 -0.36 16.49 11.01
CA THR A 3 -0.98 15.26 11.52
C THR A 3 -0.25 14.10 10.85
N TYR A 4 0.61 13.40 11.59
CA TYR A 4 1.23 12.17 11.11
C TYR A 4 0.14 11.11 11.11
N ILE A 5 -0.40 10.86 9.92
CA ILE A 5 -1.27 9.70 9.68
C ILE A 5 -0.44 8.44 9.93
N THR A 6 -0.98 7.50 10.72
CA THR A 6 -0.32 6.20 10.92
C THR A 6 -0.50 5.33 9.68
N ASP A 7 0.34 4.30 9.55
CA ASP A 7 0.25 3.40 8.40
C ASP A 7 -1.09 2.68 8.32
N GLU A 8 -1.67 2.35 9.48
CA GLU A 8 -3.00 1.76 9.60
C GLU A 8 -4.12 2.72 9.18
N GLU A 9 -4.00 4.00 9.51
CA GLU A 9 -4.96 5.01 9.06
C GLU A 9 -4.88 5.23 7.54
N LEU A 10 -3.70 5.16 6.94
CA LEU A 10 -3.54 5.27 5.48
C LEU A 10 -4.12 4.04 4.78
N LEU A 11 -3.84 2.84 5.30
CA LEU A 11 -4.38 1.54 4.88
C LEU A 11 -5.92 1.60 4.84
N GLN A 12 -6.54 2.03 5.94
CA GLN A 12 -8.00 2.13 6.03
C GLN A 12 -8.59 3.17 5.05
N GLN A 13 -7.90 4.30 4.83
CA GLN A 13 -8.34 5.30 3.86
C GLN A 13 -8.25 4.81 2.41
N VAL A 14 -7.15 4.15 2.04
CA VAL A 14 -6.98 3.58 0.69
C VAL A 14 -8.06 2.53 0.43
N GLN A 15 -8.37 1.69 1.41
CA GLN A 15 -9.42 0.66 1.29
C GLN A 15 -10.81 1.30 1.15
N THR A 16 -11.12 2.31 1.96
CA THR A 16 -12.38 3.08 1.89
C THR A 16 -12.54 3.80 0.55
N LEU A 17 -11.46 4.30 -0.04
CA LEU A 17 -11.47 4.93 -1.35
C LEU A 17 -11.67 3.87 -2.45
N ALA A 18 -10.96 2.75 -2.39
CA ALA A 18 -11.06 1.66 -3.35
C ALA A 18 -12.47 1.03 -3.39
N ASP A 19 -13.16 0.93 -2.25
CA ASP A 19 -14.54 0.42 -2.19
C ASP A 19 -15.57 1.37 -2.82
N LYS A 20 -15.26 2.66 -2.99
CA LYS A 20 -16.14 3.63 -3.66
C LYS A 20 -15.97 3.66 -5.18
N LEU A 21 -14.93 3.01 -5.69
CA LEU A 21 -14.61 3.01 -7.11
C LEU A 21 -15.39 1.95 -7.88
N PRO A 22 -15.70 2.20 -9.16
CA PRO A 22 -16.20 1.16 -10.04
C PRO A 22 -15.19 0.01 -10.17
N PRO A 23 -15.65 -1.22 -10.51
CA PRO A 23 -14.82 -2.42 -10.48
C PRO A 23 -13.51 -2.33 -11.27
N GLU A 24 -13.52 -1.67 -12.44
CA GLU A 24 -12.34 -1.50 -13.29
C GLU A 24 -11.26 -0.60 -12.65
N GLU A 25 -11.67 0.49 -12.01
CA GLU A 25 -10.77 1.41 -11.32
C GLU A 25 -10.24 0.78 -10.02
N ARG A 26 -11.09 0.01 -9.32
CA ARG A 26 -10.67 -0.77 -8.14
C ARG A 26 -9.60 -1.79 -8.49
N LEU A 27 -9.74 -2.48 -9.62
CA LEU A 27 -8.75 -3.44 -10.13
C LEU A 27 -7.39 -2.75 -10.39
N SER A 28 -7.43 -1.56 -11.00
CA SER A 28 -6.23 -0.77 -11.28
C SER A 28 -5.49 -0.34 -10.01
N ILE A 29 -6.22 0.01 -8.94
CA ILE A 29 -5.61 0.33 -7.64
C ILE A 29 -5.00 -0.91 -6.98
N LEU A 30 -5.67 -2.05 -7.03
CA LEU A 30 -5.15 -3.31 -6.49
C LEU A 30 -3.88 -3.76 -7.22
N GLU A 31 -3.84 -3.64 -8.56
CA GLU A 31 -2.63 -3.93 -9.34
C GLU A 31 -1.46 -3.00 -8.97
N LEU A 32 -1.74 -1.71 -8.75
CA LEU A 32 -0.73 -0.75 -8.29
C LEU A 32 -0.16 -1.11 -6.91
N LEU A 33 -1.03 -1.52 -5.97
CA LEU A 33 -0.61 -1.98 -4.64
C LEU A 33 0.23 -3.26 -4.72
N GLN A 34 -0.15 -4.22 -5.57
CA GLN A 34 0.64 -5.44 -5.78
C GLN A 34 2.01 -5.16 -6.39
N ARG A 35 2.08 -4.26 -7.39
CA ARG A 35 3.37 -3.85 -7.98
C ARG A 35 4.25 -3.15 -6.96
N TYR A 36 3.66 -2.28 -6.14
CA TYR A 36 4.39 -1.62 -5.05
C TYR A 36 5.03 -2.65 -4.12
N ASN A 37 4.26 -3.60 -3.57
CA ASN A 37 4.81 -4.63 -2.68
C ASN A 37 5.85 -5.50 -3.37
N THR A 38 5.65 -5.85 -4.65
CA THR A 38 6.66 -6.62 -5.39
C THR A 38 8.00 -5.89 -5.42
N VAL A 39 8.00 -4.60 -5.78
CA VAL A 39 9.22 -3.77 -5.81
C VAL A 39 9.81 -3.64 -4.40
N TYR A 40 8.96 -3.52 -3.39
CA TYR A 40 9.38 -3.33 -2.01
C TYR A 40 9.98 -4.60 -1.38
N SER A 41 9.35 -5.76 -1.57
CA SER A 41 9.88 -7.08 -1.19
C SER A 41 11.21 -7.38 -1.87
N VAL A 42 11.34 -7.02 -3.15
CA VAL A 42 12.60 -7.11 -3.88
C VAL A 42 13.65 -6.21 -3.22
N ALA A 43 13.34 -4.94 -2.93
CA ALA A 43 14.26 -4.03 -2.26
C ALA A 43 14.70 -4.54 -0.87
N GLN A 44 13.78 -5.07 -0.06
CA GLN A 44 14.07 -5.70 1.24
C GLN A 44 14.99 -6.92 1.12
N SER A 45 14.91 -7.67 0.02
CA SER A 45 15.79 -8.83 -0.21
C SER A 45 17.26 -8.43 -0.49
N PHE A 46 17.49 -7.22 -0.98
CA PHE A 46 18.83 -6.70 -1.31
C PHE A 46 19.39 -5.75 -0.26
N ILE A 47 18.54 -5.07 0.50
CA ILE A 47 18.93 -4.07 1.50
C ILE A 47 18.40 -4.51 2.87
N PRO A 48 19.29 -4.99 3.76
CA PRO A 48 18.94 -5.21 5.16
C PRO A 48 18.39 -3.92 5.79
N ASP A 49 17.32 -4.03 6.58
CA ASP A 49 16.63 -2.91 7.24
C ASP A 49 16.01 -1.86 6.28
N TYR A 50 15.70 -2.24 5.04
CA TYR A 50 14.95 -1.37 4.13
C TYR A 50 13.59 -0.98 4.76
N PRO A 51 13.29 0.32 4.88
CA PRO A 51 12.19 0.80 5.72
C PRO A 51 10.85 0.32 5.18
N CYS A 52 10.08 -0.44 5.96
CA CYS A 52 8.73 -0.88 5.59
C CYS A 52 7.89 0.32 5.12
N GLY A 53 7.36 0.20 3.92
CA GLY A 53 6.56 1.25 3.30
C GLY A 53 5.12 1.19 3.80
N VAL A 54 4.45 2.34 3.83
CA VAL A 54 3.08 2.44 4.35
C VAL A 54 2.08 1.51 3.62
N LEU A 55 2.36 1.21 2.35
CA LEU A 55 1.50 0.34 1.53
C LEU A 55 1.90 -1.14 1.60
N ASP A 56 2.96 -1.52 2.33
CA ASP A 56 3.31 -2.95 2.54
C ASP A 56 2.22 -3.67 3.33
N ALA A 57 1.57 -2.99 4.27
CA ALA A 57 0.43 -3.52 5.01
C ALA A 57 -0.78 -3.79 4.10
N LEU A 58 -0.98 -2.97 3.06
CA LEU A 58 -2.11 -3.07 2.12
C LEU A 58 -1.98 -4.26 1.19
N SER A 59 -0.76 -4.70 0.90
CA SER A 59 -0.53 -5.74 -0.11
C SER A 59 -0.34 -7.14 0.47
N LYS A 60 -0.40 -7.31 1.80
CA LYS A 60 -0.41 -8.63 2.45
C LYS A 60 -1.82 -9.23 2.61
N ASN A 61 -2.85 -8.60 2.05
CA ASN A 61 -4.23 -9.07 2.05
C ASN A 61 -4.58 -9.82 0.76
#